data_AF-A0A966RFP0-F1
#
_entry.id   AF-A0A966RFP0-F1
#
_cell.length_a   1.000
_cell.length_b   1.000
_cell.length_c   1.000
_cell.angle_alpha   90.00
_cell.angle_beta   90.00
_cell.angle_gamma   90.00
#
_symmetry.space_group_name_H-M   'P 1'
#
loop_
_entity.id
_entity.type
_entity.pdbx_description
1 polymer ?
#
loop_
_entity_poly.entity_id
_entity_poly.type
_entity_poly.pdbx_seq_one_letter_code
_entity_poly.pdbx_strand_id
1 'polypeptide(L)'
;MTFDNTIPASKWNRMCDMLVRNQVLGGRVFASQWKHPWSVTCSYDDTQLGWTASILPGFIGALDPSVSVGGRFAPAKTLERLGHTSISARSLRLDAYLTEGPRMPLNLWRAIGADGAAGVSTTGQPAYEPLPPALIALGASPPPTASLPGNQASSPTGADVGRKRFVRATELVIFQRRIATRTQWRFGQGTDETAAQFDVFYEPAGDERPTIRAERKPTLPPPDDPIATLLGAAQDTGIDRLPLATIYAISPPLYEADEMPGPDWAIHVQYYLFWNLFRDINVAPRLDEADGLGMPRGLGLGVADVTINNLASRINDTNDQLQEFLNANKVEAKYWSV
;
A
#
# COMPACT_ATOMS: atom_id res chain seq x y z
N MET A 1 7.46 -23.22 46.60
CA MET A 1 7.39 -22.95 45.15
C MET A 1 8.81 -22.92 44.62
N THR A 2 9.25 -23.99 43.98
CA THR A 2 10.52 -24.05 43.26
C THR A 2 10.34 -23.36 41.92
N PHE A 3 11.02 -22.24 41.71
CA PHE A 3 11.07 -21.58 40.42
C PHE A 3 11.97 -22.40 39.49
N ASP A 4 11.37 -22.99 38.47
CA ASP A 4 12.08 -23.74 37.45
C ASP A 4 12.79 -22.72 36.54
N ASN A 5 14.08 -22.47 36.80
CA ASN A 5 14.89 -21.43 36.16
C ASN A 5 15.37 -21.81 34.75
N THR A 6 14.83 -22.86 34.14
CA THR A 6 15.27 -23.31 32.82
C THR A 6 14.40 -22.69 31.73
N ILE A 7 15.01 -21.89 30.87
CA ILE A 7 14.37 -21.40 29.63
C ILE A 7 14.26 -22.60 28.67
N PRO A 8 13.06 -22.97 28.18
CA PRO A 8 12.91 -24.01 27.17
C PRO A 8 13.74 -23.67 25.93
N ALA A 9 14.42 -24.67 25.36
CA ALA A 9 15.28 -24.49 24.18
C ALA A 9 14.56 -23.80 23.00
N SER A 10 13.26 -24.04 22.84
CA SER A 10 12.44 -23.37 21.83
C SER A 10 12.29 -21.85 22.07
N LYS A 11 12.15 -21.41 23.32
CA LYS A 11 12.12 -19.98 23.68
C LYS A 11 13.49 -19.34 23.52
N TRP A 12 14.55 -20.04 23.90
CA TRP A 12 15.93 -19.59 23.69
C TRP A 12 16.24 -19.41 22.19
N ASN A 13 15.94 -20.42 21.37
CA ASN A 13 16.16 -20.36 19.91
C ASN A 13 15.35 -19.23 19.27
N ARG A 14 14.09 -19.04 19.69
CA ARG A 14 13.26 -17.93 19.20
C ARG A 14 13.84 -16.57 19.60
N MET A 15 14.40 -16.43 20.80
CA MET A 15 15.07 -15.22 21.26
C MET A 15 16.38 -14.97 20.48
N CYS A 16 17.20 -16.00 20.28
CA CYS A 16 18.41 -15.90 19.46
C CYS A 16 18.08 -15.52 18.01
N ASP A 17 17.04 -16.12 17.41
CA ASP A 17 16.55 -15.74 16.08
C ASP A 17 16.10 -14.29 16.03
N MET A 18 15.38 -13.82 17.06
CA MET A 18 14.96 -12.43 17.17
C MET A 18 16.17 -11.49 17.27
N LEU A 19 17.17 -11.83 18.09
CA LEU A 19 18.39 -11.04 18.25
C LEU A 19 19.22 -11.01 16.97
N VAL A 20 19.40 -12.15 16.30
CA VAL A 20 20.12 -12.26 15.02
C VAL A 20 19.45 -11.42 13.92
N ARG A 21 18.11 -11.34 13.93
CA ARG A 21 17.36 -10.59 12.92
C ARG A 21 17.28 -9.09 13.21
N ASN A 22 17.27 -8.70 14.49
CA ASN A 22 17.10 -7.31 14.90
C ASN A 22 18.43 -6.61 15.26
N GLN A 23 19.52 -7.36 15.47
CA GLN A 23 20.85 -6.78 15.59
C GLN A 23 21.46 -6.61 14.20
N VAL A 24 22.05 -5.43 13.95
CA VAL A 24 22.96 -5.24 12.83
C VAL A 24 24.21 -6.08 13.11
N LEU A 25 24.22 -7.33 12.64
CA LEU A 25 25.30 -8.29 12.88
C LEU A 25 26.62 -7.97 12.15
N GLY A 26 26.64 -6.91 11.34
CA GLY A 26 27.82 -6.43 10.65
C GLY A 26 27.52 -5.98 9.22
N GLY A 27 28.36 -5.09 8.71
CA GLY A 27 28.34 -4.67 7.31
C GLY A 27 29.12 -5.67 6.45
N ARG A 28 28.46 -6.29 5.48
CA ARG A 28 29.14 -7.04 4.42
C ARG A 28 29.42 -6.08 3.27
N VAL A 29 30.69 -5.75 3.04
CA VAL A 29 31.10 -5.12 1.78
C VAL A 29 31.02 -6.20 0.71
N PHE A 30 30.00 -6.13 -0.13
CA PHE A 30 29.97 -6.97 -1.32
C PHE A 30 31.09 -6.49 -2.26
N ALA A 31 31.96 -7.41 -2.68
CA ALA A 31 33.00 -7.12 -3.67
C ALA A 31 32.43 -6.84 -5.08
N SER A 32 31.12 -7.01 -5.26
CA SER A 32 30.41 -6.61 -6.47
C SER A 32 30.00 -5.14 -6.38
N GLN A 33 29.75 -4.51 -7.53
CA GLN A 33 29.03 -3.24 -7.65
C GLN A 33 27.91 -3.15 -6.59
N TRP A 34 27.88 -2.03 -5.88
CA TRP A 34 26.91 -1.75 -4.82
C TRP A 34 25.51 -2.17 -5.28
N LYS A 35 24.92 -3.15 -4.58
CA LYS A 35 23.54 -3.56 -4.85
C LYS A 35 22.62 -2.78 -3.94
N HIS A 36 21.75 -2.04 -4.61
CA HIS A 36 20.71 -1.23 -4.04
C HIS A 36 19.74 -2.03 -3.14
N PRO A 37 19.47 -1.62 -1.88
CA PRO A 37 18.40 -2.19 -1.05
C PRO A 37 17.07 -2.18 -1.83
N TRP A 38 16.19 -3.15 -1.65
CA TRP A 38 14.96 -3.27 -2.48
C TRP A 38 15.16 -3.62 -3.95
N SER A 39 16.37 -3.98 -4.39
CA SER A 39 16.58 -4.44 -5.77
C SER A 39 15.66 -5.62 -6.08
N VAL A 40 14.87 -5.49 -7.15
CA VAL A 40 13.91 -6.49 -7.61
C VAL A 40 14.50 -7.18 -8.83
N THR A 41 14.61 -8.51 -8.76
CA THR A 41 14.95 -9.36 -9.90
C THR A 41 13.72 -10.17 -10.28
N CYS A 42 13.30 -10.10 -11.53
CA CYS A 42 12.16 -10.85 -12.03
C CYS A 42 12.65 -12.03 -12.88
N SER A 43 11.96 -13.17 -12.76
CA SER A 43 12.21 -14.35 -13.60
C SER A 43 10.90 -15.10 -13.84
N TYR A 44 10.73 -15.63 -15.06
CA TYR A 44 9.64 -16.54 -15.35
C TYR A 44 9.88 -17.88 -14.64
N ASP A 45 8.86 -18.38 -13.95
CA ASP A 45 8.90 -19.67 -13.26
C ASP A 45 7.97 -20.65 -13.97
N ASP A 46 8.56 -21.59 -14.72
CA ASP A 46 7.84 -22.60 -15.48
C ASP A 46 6.96 -23.50 -14.59
N THR A 47 7.32 -23.66 -13.32
CA THR A 47 6.52 -24.46 -12.38
C THR A 47 5.26 -23.73 -11.90
N GLN A 48 5.31 -22.41 -11.91
CA GLN A 48 4.18 -21.53 -11.56
C GLN A 48 3.42 -21.04 -12.79
N LEU A 49 3.97 -21.26 -13.99
CA LEU A 49 3.50 -20.70 -15.25
C LEU A 49 3.29 -19.19 -15.16
N GLY A 50 4.26 -18.49 -14.57
CA GLY A 50 4.15 -17.06 -14.36
C GLY A 50 5.44 -16.41 -13.87
N TRP A 51 5.45 -15.08 -13.94
CA TRP A 51 6.57 -14.27 -13.45
C TRP A 51 6.61 -14.25 -11.93
N THR A 52 7.83 -14.33 -11.39
CA THR A 52 8.11 -14.17 -9.96
C THR A 52 9.15 -13.08 -9.74
N ALA A 53 9.07 -12.41 -8.59
CA ALA A 53 10.02 -11.41 -8.14
C ALA A 53 10.80 -11.93 -6.93
N SER A 54 12.12 -11.81 -6.98
CA SER A 54 13.01 -11.89 -5.83
C SER A 54 13.40 -10.46 -5.44
N ILE A 55 13.08 -10.06 -4.23
CA ILE A 55 13.33 -8.70 -3.73
C ILE A 55 14.48 -8.76 -2.73
N LEU A 56 15.55 -8.01 -3.00
CA LEU A 56 16.62 -7.84 -2.03
C LEU A 56 16.06 -7.12 -0.81
N PRO A 57 16.27 -7.63 0.42
CA PRO A 57 15.70 -7.02 1.61
C PRO A 57 16.18 -5.57 1.76
N GLY A 58 15.22 -4.65 1.81
CA GLY A 58 15.40 -3.41 2.56
C GLY A 58 14.60 -3.49 3.85
N PHE A 59 14.99 -2.69 4.83
CA PHE A 59 14.39 -2.68 6.17
C PHE A 59 13.57 -1.42 6.37
N ILE A 60 12.51 -1.53 7.18
CA ILE A 60 11.71 -0.38 7.64
C ILE A 60 11.70 -0.38 9.15
N GLY A 61 12.35 0.61 9.78
CA GLY A 61 12.50 0.65 11.24
C GLY A 61 13.18 -0.60 11.79
N ALA A 62 14.20 -1.11 11.09
CA ALA A 62 14.87 -2.39 11.36
C ALA A 62 14.00 -3.65 11.22
N LEU A 63 12.74 -3.53 10.74
CA LEU A 63 11.89 -4.68 10.48
C LEU A 63 12.11 -5.21 9.06
N ASP A 64 12.29 -6.54 8.98
CA ASP A 64 12.33 -7.28 7.71
C ASP A 64 10.90 -7.49 7.16
N PRO A 65 10.57 -6.93 5.99
CA PRO A 65 9.26 -7.12 5.40
C PRO A 65 8.98 -8.57 5.02
N SER A 66 7.70 -8.86 4.85
CA SER A 66 7.24 -10.18 4.43
C SER A 66 6.45 -10.15 3.13
N VAL A 67 6.42 -11.28 2.43
CA VAL A 67 5.57 -11.51 1.26
C VAL A 67 4.78 -12.80 1.49
N SER A 68 3.51 -12.77 1.09
CA SER A 68 2.65 -13.95 1.19
C SER A 68 2.86 -14.86 -0.02
N VAL A 69 3.43 -16.04 0.20
CA VAL A 69 3.70 -17.04 -0.85
C VAL A 69 2.87 -18.31 -0.62
N GLY A 70 2.55 -19.04 -1.68
CA GLY A 70 1.96 -20.37 -1.54
C GLY A 70 2.96 -21.31 -0.87
N GLY A 71 2.53 -22.08 0.13
CA GLY A 71 3.43 -22.90 0.96
C GLY A 71 4.20 -23.98 0.18
N ARG A 72 3.67 -24.40 -0.97
CA ARG A 72 4.39 -25.25 -1.94
C ARG A 72 5.66 -24.60 -2.54
N PHE A 73 5.74 -23.27 -2.50
CA PHE A 73 6.86 -22.45 -3.00
C PHE A 73 7.55 -21.67 -1.88
N ALA A 74 7.17 -21.91 -0.62
CA ALA A 74 7.79 -21.22 0.51
C ALA A 74 9.26 -21.68 0.66
N PRO A 75 10.19 -20.75 0.94
CA PRO A 75 11.57 -21.11 1.23
C PRO A 75 11.67 -22.10 2.39
N ALA A 76 12.69 -22.97 2.37
CA ALA A 76 12.95 -23.93 3.45
C ALA A 76 13.05 -23.24 4.82
N LYS A 77 13.70 -22.07 4.89
CA LYS A 77 13.79 -21.26 6.12
C LYS A 77 12.44 -20.81 6.66
N THR A 78 11.50 -20.45 5.77
CA THR A 78 10.14 -20.07 6.14
C THR A 78 9.37 -21.27 6.69
N LEU A 79 9.49 -22.43 6.02
CA LEU A 79 8.87 -23.68 6.46
C LEU A 79 9.38 -24.12 7.83
N GLU A 80 10.71 -24.08 8.04
CA GLU A 80 11.34 -24.39 9.32
C GLU A 80 10.86 -23.45 10.43
N ARG A 81 10.90 -22.13 10.20
CA ARG A 81 10.43 -21.13 11.18
C ARG A 81 8.98 -21.34 11.59
N LEU A 82 8.12 -21.68 10.62
CA LEU A 82 6.70 -21.89 10.85
C LEU A 82 6.35 -23.32 11.29
N GLY A 83 7.33 -24.22 11.42
CA GLY A 83 7.11 -25.60 11.84
C GLY A 83 6.34 -26.44 10.82
N HIS A 84 6.47 -26.13 9.52
CA HIS A 84 5.82 -26.84 8.44
C HIS A 84 6.81 -27.64 7.58
N THR A 85 6.29 -28.67 6.92
CA THR A 85 6.97 -29.35 5.81
C THR A 85 6.36 -28.88 4.48
N SER A 86 7.05 -29.11 3.36
CA SER A 86 6.51 -28.82 2.03
C SER A 86 5.18 -29.53 1.76
N ILE A 87 4.95 -30.70 2.38
CA ILE A 87 3.71 -31.46 2.25
C ILE A 87 2.60 -30.80 3.06
N SER A 88 2.85 -30.48 4.34
CA SER A 88 1.83 -29.88 5.22
C SER A 88 1.45 -28.47 4.80
N ALA A 89 2.38 -27.72 4.20
CA ALA A 89 2.16 -26.35 3.75
C ALA A 89 1.59 -26.23 2.34
N ARG A 90 1.39 -27.34 1.61
CA ARG A 90 1.12 -27.32 0.16
C ARG A 90 -0.06 -26.45 -0.25
N SER A 91 -1.11 -26.41 0.56
CA SER A 91 -2.34 -25.61 0.34
C SER A 91 -2.40 -24.31 1.13
N LEU A 92 -1.41 -24.03 1.98
CA LEU A 92 -1.38 -22.84 2.83
C LEU A 92 -0.80 -21.64 2.07
N ARG A 93 -1.15 -20.44 2.52
CA ARG A 93 -0.36 -19.24 2.24
C ARG A 93 0.46 -18.92 3.47
N LEU A 94 1.75 -18.69 3.27
CA LEU A 94 2.71 -18.44 4.34
C LEU A 94 3.38 -17.10 4.11
N ASP A 95 3.51 -16.31 5.17
CA ASP A 95 4.25 -15.06 5.13
C ASP A 95 5.74 -15.35 5.33
N ALA A 96 6.48 -15.24 4.23
CA ALA A 96 7.93 -15.43 4.17
C ALA A 96 8.61 -14.08 4.29
N TYR A 97 9.65 -13.97 5.11
CA TYR A 97 10.39 -12.72 5.22
C TYR A 97 11.35 -12.56 4.04
N LEU A 98 11.68 -11.33 3.63
CA LEU A 98 12.56 -11.14 2.47
C LEU A 98 13.94 -11.76 2.68
N THR A 99 14.48 -11.73 3.90
CA THR A 99 15.77 -12.39 4.22
C THR A 99 15.75 -13.91 4.09
N GLU A 100 14.56 -14.52 4.04
CA GLU A 100 14.37 -15.96 3.82
C GLU A 100 14.43 -16.32 2.32
N GLY A 101 14.53 -15.32 1.43
CA GLY A 101 14.65 -15.48 -0.02
C GLY A 101 13.38 -15.97 -0.74
N PRO A 102 12.17 -15.46 -0.44
CA PRO A 102 10.96 -15.86 -1.12
C PRO A 102 10.93 -15.38 -2.58
N ARG A 103 10.30 -16.20 -3.43
CA ARG A 103 9.92 -15.82 -4.79
C ARG A 103 8.46 -15.42 -4.80
N MET A 104 8.21 -14.12 -4.88
CA MET A 104 6.88 -13.54 -4.85
C MET A 104 6.22 -13.64 -6.23
N PRO A 105 5.01 -14.21 -6.37
CA PRO A 105 4.34 -14.27 -7.66
C PRO A 105 3.87 -12.88 -8.13
N LEU A 106 4.07 -12.58 -9.41
CA LEU A 106 3.57 -11.39 -10.10
C LEU A 106 2.37 -11.77 -10.95
N ASN A 107 1.17 -11.74 -10.35
CA ASN A 107 -0.06 -12.22 -10.97
C ASN A 107 -1.09 -11.11 -11.27
N LEU A 108 -0.78 -9.84 -10.94
CA LEU A 108 -1.69 -8.72 -11.08
C LEU A 108 -1.18 -7.71 -12.11
N TRP A 109 -1.30 -8.07 -13.38
CA TRP A 109 -0.90 -7.23 -14.50
C TRP A 109 -2.06 -6.35 -14.99
N ARG A 110 -1.76 -5.09 -15.35
CA ARG A 110 -2.63 -4.21 -16.16
C ARG A 110 -2.00 -3.92 -17.51
N ALA A 111 -2.83 -3.76 -18.54
CA ALA A 111 -2.40 -3.21 -19.83
C ALA A 111 -2.16 -1.70 -19.71
N ILE A 112 -1.07 -1.23 -20.32
CA ILE A 112 -0.78 0.20 -20.51
C ILE A 112 -0.31 0.43 -21.95
N GLY A 113 -0.51 1.64 -22.46
CA GLY A 113 -0.15 2.00 -23.83
C GLY A 113 -1.23 1.63 -24.83
N ALA A 114 -0.84 1.01 -25.94
CA ALA A 114 -1.72 0.81 -27.09
C ALA A 114 -3.04 0.09 -26.77
N ASP A 115 -3.03 -0.85 -25.82
CA ASP A 115 -4.22 -1.57 -25.32
C ASP A 115 -4.56 -1.23 -23.86
N GLY A 116 -4.03 -0.11 -23.36
CA GLY A 116 -4.36 0.39 -22.03
C GLY A 116 -5.79 0.89 -21.94
N ALA A 117 -6.46 0.61 -20.81
CA ALA A 117 -7.80 1.13 -20.55
C ALA A 117 -7.77 2.65 -20.30
N ALA A 118 -8.68 3.38 -20.93
CA ALA A 118 -8.89 4.80 -20.65
C ALA A 118 -9.58 5.00 -19.30
N GLY A 119 -9.07 5.90 -18.49
CA GLY A 119 -9.82 6.54 -17.41
C GLY A 119 -10.60 7.75 -17.91
N VAL A 120 -11.39 8.36 -17.03
CA VAL A 120 -12.10 9.62 -17.30
C VAL A 120 -11.32 10.75 -16.64
N SER A 121 -10.87 11.74 -17.40
CA SER A 121 -10.25 12.95 -16.84
C SER A 121 -11.27 13.84 -16.14
N THR A 122 -10.78 14.80 -15.34
CA THR A 122 -11.62 15.88 -14.78
C THR A 122 -12.29 16.74 -15.86
N THR A 123 -11.78 16.72 -17.09
CA THR A 123 -12.34 17.40 -18.27
C THR A 123 -13.28 16.52 -19.10
N GLY A 124 -13.61 15.30 -18.63
CA GLY A 124 -14.48 14.35 -19.33
C GLY A 124 -13.86 13.70 -20.57
N GLN A 125 -12.56 13.88 -20.80
CA GLN A 125 -11.82 13.29 -21.91
C GLN A 125 -11.21 11.93 -21.48
N PRO A 126 -11.03 10.99 -22.42
CA PRO A 126 -10.33 9.75 -22.12
C PRO A 126 -8.88 10.08 -21.72
N ALA A 127 -8.49 9.68 -20.51
CA ALA A 127 -7.14 9.83 -19.99
C ALA A 127 -6.47 8.46 -19.90
N TYR A 128 -5.39 8.29 -20.64
CA TYR A 128 -4.58 7.06 -20.60
C TYR A 128 -3.43 7.20 -19.61
N GLU A 129 -3.01 6.06 -19.07
CA GLU A 129 -1.82 6.02 -18.23
C GLU A 129 -0.56 6.32 -19.07
N PRO A 130 0.32 7.23 -18.61
CA PRO A 130 1.50 7.60 -19.37
C PRO A 130 2.51 6.45 -19.40
N LEU A 131 3.13 6.21 -20.57
CA LEU A 131 4.24 5.28 -20.70
C LEU A 131 5.55 5.97 -20.34
N PRO A 132 6.43 5.34 -19.55
CA PRO A 132 7.78 5.82 -19.37
C PRO A 132 8.53 5.98 -20.70
N PRO A 133 9.28 7.09 -20.91
CA PRO A 133 10.01 7.34 -22.15
C PRO A 133 10.97 6.22 -22.55
N ALA A 134 11.57 5.54 -21.56
CA ALA A 134 12.46 4.41 -21.79
C ALA A 134 11.75 3.22 -22.46
N LEU A 135 10.48 2.95 -22.15
CA LEU A 135 9.73 1.87 -22.79
C LEU A 135 9.39 2.22 -24.24
N ILE A 136 9.07 3.49 -24.51
CA ILE A 136 8.83 3.99 -25.87
C ILE A 136 10.10 3.83 -26.72
N ALA A 137 11.27 4.16 -26.16
CA ALA A 137 12.56 3.96 -26.82
C ALA A 137 12.87 2.47 -27.13
N LEU A 138 12.28 1.54 -26.36
CA LEU A 138 12.37 0.10 -26.59
C LEU A 138 11.30 -0.44 -27.56
N GLY A 139 10.50 0.46 -28.15
CA GLY A 139 9.48 0.13 -29.13
C GLY A 139 8.10 -0.19 -28.54
N ALA A 140 7.85 0.12 -27.26
CA ALA A 140 6.51 0.04 -26.70
C ALA A 140 5.56 0.97 -27.45
N SER A 141 4.36 0.47 -27.76
CA SER A 141 3.38 1.23 -28.53
C SER A 141 2.62 2.23 -27.62
N PRO A 142 2.56 3.53 -27.98
CA PRO A 142 1.91 4.55 -27.17
C PRO A 142 0.39 4.34 -27.12
N PRO A 143 -0.32 5.00 -26.18
CA PRO A 143 -1.77 4.93 -26.11
C PRO A 143 -2.44 5.49 -27.37
N PRO A 144 -3.65 5.03 -27.71
CA PRO A 144 -4.38 5.58 -28.84
C PRO A 144 -4.68 7.06 -28.61
N THR A 145 -4.27 7.91 -29.55
CA THR A 145 -4.59 9.33 -29.51
C THR A 145 -6.10 9.49 -29.63
N ALA A 146 -6.73 10.20 -28.69
CA ALA A 146 -8.15 10.50 -28.75
C ALA A 146 -8.45 11.27 -30.05
N SER A 147 -9.01 10.59 -31.05
CA SER A 147 -9.50 11.24 -32.25
C SER A 147 -10.80 11.95 -31.91
N LEU A 148 -10.82 13.27 -32.05
CA LEU A 148 -12.04 14.09 -32.06
C LEU A 148 -13.08 13.47 -33.01
N PRO A 149 -14.40 13.53 -32.68
CA PRO A 149 -15.43 13.01 -33.57
C PRO A 149 -15.42 13.82 -34.87
N GLY A 150 -14.92 13.20 -35.95
CA GLY A 150 -14.71 13.83 -37.25
C GLY A 150 -13.39 13.45 -37.93
N ASN A 151 -12.36 13.08 -37.15
CA ASN A 151 -11.17 12.45 -37.68
C ASN A 151 -11.30 10.94 -37.52
N GLN A 152 -11.49 10.22 -38.62
CA GLN A 152 -11.25 8.78 -38.61
C GLN A 152 -9.82 8.56 -38.12
N ALA A 153 -9.67 7.94 -36.95
CA ALA A 153 -8.39 7.35 -36.58
C ALA A 153 -7.96 6.49 -37.76
N SER A 154 -6.78 6.75 -38.31
CA SER A 154 -6.21 5.90 -39.35
C SER A 154 -6.20 4.48 -38.80
N SER A 155 -7.04 3.62 -39.37
CA SER A 155 -7.01 2.19 -39.08
C SER A 155 -5.57 1.73 -39.28
N PRO A 156 -4.98 0.98 -38.34
CA PRO A 156 -3.61 0.55 -38.49
C PRO A 156 -3.48 -0.18 -39.82
N THR A 157 -2.65 0.36 -40.72
CA THR A 157 -2.30 -0.36 -41.95
C THR A 157 -1.66 -1.69 -41.55
N GLY A 158 -1.87 -2.76 -42.33
CA GLY A 158 -1.36 -4.10 -42.01
C GLY A 158 0.16 -4.19 -41.75
N ALA A 159 0.92 -3.13 -42.08
CA ALA A 159 2.33 -2.97 -41.75
C ALA A 159 2.61 -2.60 -40.27
N ASP A 160 1.66 -1.98 -39.56
CA ASP A 160 1.81 -1.58 -38.15
C ASP A 160 1.54 -2.73 -37.18
N VAL A 161 0.80 -3.76 -37.60
CA VAL A 161 0.51 -4.95 -36.80
C VAL A 161 1.79 -5.74 -36.50
N GLY A 162 2.78 -5.69 -37.40
CA GLY A 162 4.05 -6.41 -37.28
C GLY A 162 5.08 -5.82 -36.31
N ARG A 163 4.86 -4.61 -35.77
CA ARG A 163 5.83 -3.89 -34.93
C ARG A 163 5.31 -3.49 -33.55
N LYS A 164 4.03 -3.70 -33.28
CA LYS A 164 3.44 -3.32 -32.00
C LYS A 164 3.96 -4.22 -30.88
N ARG A 165 4.45 -3.57 -29.82
CA ARG A 165 4.83 -4.20 -28.56
C ARG A 165 3.88 -3.70 -27.49
N PHE A 166 3.25 -4.65 -26.82
CA PHE A 166 2.31 -4.40 -25.75
C PHE A 166 3.05 -4.32 -24.42
N VAL A 167 2.51 -3.55 -23.49
CA VAL A 167 3.10 -3.36 -22.18
C VAL A 167 2.10 -3.76 -21.10
N ARG A 168 2.61 -4.51 -20.14
CA ARG A 168 1.90 -4.86 -18.90
C ARG A 168 2.64 -4.28 -17.73
N ALA A 169 1.91 -3.68 -16.79
CA ALA A 169 2.47 -3.12 -15.57
C ALA A 169 1.89 -3.81 -14.34
N THR A 170 2.70 -3.94 -13.30
CA THR A 170 2.27 -4.34 -11.96
C THR A 170 3.08 -3.55 -10.95
N GLU A 171 2.48 -3.23 -9.80
CA GLU A 171 3.11 -2.43 -8.76
C GLU A 171 3.51 -3.31 -7.60
N LEU A 172 4.70 -3.10 -7.06
CA LEU A 172 5.05 -3.57 -5.74
C LEU A 172 4.79 -2.45 -4.74
N VAL A 173 3.94 -2.72 -3.76
CA VAL A 173 3.54 -1.76 -2.73
C VAL A 173 3.81 -2.36 -1.37
N ILE A 174 4.41 -1.56 -0.49
CA ILE A 174 4.61 -1.86 0.91
C ILE A 174 3.36 -1.47 1.68
N PHE A 175 2.82 -2.40 2.45
CA PHE A 175 1.70 -2.22 3.35
C PHE A 175 2.21 -2.32 4.77
N GLN A 176 1.98 -1.28 5.56
CA GLN A 176 2.34 -1.29 6.96
C GLN A 176 1.16 -0.83 7.80
N ARG A 177 0.83 -1.59 8.84
CA ARG A 177 -0.24 -1.22 9.76
C ARG A 177 0.23 -0.10 10.69
N ARG A 178 -0.70 0.78 11.04
CA ARG A 178 -0.54 1.82 12.04
C ARG A 178 -1.79 1.88 12.92
N ILE A 179 -1.67 2.64 14.00
CA ILE A 179 -2.82 3.02 14.82
C ILE A 179 -3.82 3.73 13.91
N ALA A 180 -5.07 3.30 13.98
CA ALA A 180 -6.16 3.84 13.17
C ALA A 180 -7.00 4.81 13.99
N THR A 181 -7.42 5.91 13.39
CA THR A 181 -8.36 6.85 14.01
C THR A 181 -9.81 6.42 13.73
N ARG A 182 -10.66 6.49 14.75
CA ARG A 182 -12.11 6.23 14.64
C ARG A 182 -12.87 7.42 15.19
N THR A 183 -14.02 7.70 14.60
CA THR A 183 -14.88 8.82 14.99
C THR A 183 -16.27 8.28 15.37
N GLN A 184 -16.88 8.86 16.40
CA GLN A 184 -18.24 8.53 16.79
C GLN A 184 -18.98 9.77 17.32
N TRP A 185 -20.24 9.89 16.94
CA TRP A 185 -21.16 10.83 17.58
C TRP A 185 -21.89 10.18 18.75
N ARG A 186 -21.95 10.91 19.86
CA ARG A 186 -22.82 10.62 21.00
C ARG A 186 -23.78 11.79 21.20
N PHE A 187 -25.08 11.50 21.27
CA PHE A 187 -26.11 12.50 21.48
C PHE A 187 -26.62 12.40 22.92
N GLY A 188 -26.69 13.54 23.63
CA GLY A 188 -27.15 13.58 25.01
C GLY A 188 -28.66 13.34 25.13
N GLN A 189 -29.12 12.75 26.24
CA GLN A 189 -30.54 12.42 26.46
C GLN A 189 -31.40 13.60 26.96
N GLY A 190 -31.01 14.84 26.72
CA GLY A 190 -31.82 16.01 27.06
C GLY A 190 -31.63 16.57 28.48
N THR A 191 -30.93 15.88 29.39
CA THR A 191 -30.64 16.37 30.76
C THR A 191 -29.23 16.97 30.94
N ASP A 192 -28.28 16.63 30.07
CA ASP A 192 -26.87 17.07 30.19
C ASP A 192 -26.61 18.42 29.50
N GLU A 193 -25.59 19.18 29.89
CA GLU A 193 -25.28 20.50 29.29
C GLU A 193 -24.83 20.43 27.82
N THR A 194 -24.48 19.23 27.33
CA THR A 194 -24.02 18.96 25.96
C THR A 194 -25.18 18.48 25.08
N ALA A 195 -25.32 19.02 23.86
CA ALA A 195 -26.32 18.56 22.89
C ALA A 195 -25.81 17.33 22.12
N ALA A 196 -24.54 17.38 21.71
CA ALA A 196 -23.85 16.33 20.99
C ALA A 196 -22.36 16.39 21.34
N GLN A 197 -21.73 15.22 21.38
CA GLN A 197 -20.31 15.04 21.61
C GLN A 197 -19.72 14.24 20.45
N PHE A 198 -18.64 14.75 19.87
CA PHE A 198 -17.88 14.08 18.84
C PHE A 198 -16.62 13.49 19.46
N ASP A 199 -16.51 12.17 19.50
CA ASP A 199 -15.40 11.46 20.09
C ASP A 199 -14.48 10.90 19.02
N VAL A 200 -13.17 11.07 19.22
CA VAL A 200 -12.12 10.38 18.48
C VAL A 200 -11.48 9.35 19.40
N PHE A 201 -11.35 8.11 18.91
CA PHE A 201 -10.65 7.05 19.61
C PHE A 201 -9.69 6.32 18.68
N TYR A 202 -8.71 5.65 19.28
CA TYR A 202 -7.58 5.06 18.57
C TYR A 202 -7.63 3.54 18.65
N GLU A 203 -7.58 2.89 17.49
CA GLU A 203 -7.48 1.44 17.39
C GLU A 203 -6.01 1.05 17.27
N PRO A 204 -5.48 0.16 18.14
CA PRO A 204 -4.08 -0.22 18.10
C PRO A 204 -3.72 -0.85 16.76
N ALA A 205 -2.47 -0.64 16.33
CA ALA A 205 -1.93 -1.37 15.20
C ALA A 205 -1.93 -2.86 15.52
N GLY A 206 -2.35 -3.69 14.54
CA GLY A 206 -2.17 -5.14 14.62
C GLY A 206 -0.70 -5.53 14.46
N ASP A 207 -0.40 -6.51 13.61
CA ASP A 207 1.00 -6.78 13.24
C ASP A 207 1.59 -5.58 12.47
N GLU A 208 2.56 -4.90 13.08
CA GLU A 208 3.25 -3.74 12.50
C GLU A 208 4.30 -4.13 11.46
N ARG A 209 4.57 -5.44 11.27
CA ARG A 209 5.55 -5.89 10.30
C ARG A 209 5.10 -5.49 8.88
N PRO A 210 5.97 -4.80 8.12
CA PRO A 210 5.63 -4.43 6.75
C PRO A 210 5.42 -5.67 5.88
N THR A 211 4.45 -5.62 5.00
CA THR A 211 4.17 -6.66 4.01
C THR A 211 4.28 -6.07 2.61
N ILE A 212 4.84 -6.80 1.66
CA ILE A 212 4.90 -6.39 0.26
C ILE A 212 3.88 -7.17 -0.53
N ARG A 213 3.11 -6.46 -1.36
CA ARG A 213 2.09 -7.05 -2.22
C ARG A 213 2.20 -6.50 -3.62
N ALA A 214 1.84 -7.33 -4.59
CA ALA A 214 1.64 -6.90 -5.95
C ALA A 214 0.25 -6.27 -6.01
N GLU A 215 0.12 -5.14 -6.70
CA GLU A 215 -1.16 -4.54 -7.02
C GLU A 215 -1.23 -4.26 -8.52
N ARG A 216 -2.43 -4.40 -9.09
CA ARG A 216 -2.66 -4.05 -10.49
C ARG A 216 -2.40 -2.56 -10.72
N LYS A 217 -2.89 -1.72 -9.81
CA LYS A 217 -2.67 -0.28 -9.76
C LYS A 217 -2.82 0.15 -8.29
N PRO A 218 -1.99 1.04 -7.75
CA PRO A 218 -2.10 1.43 -6.36
C PRO A 218 -3.39 2.20 -6.20
N THR A 219 -4.26 1.75 -5.30
CA THR A 219 -5.41 2.58 -4.92
C THR A 219 -4.87 3.65 -3.99
N LEU A 220 -4.73 4.88 -4.51
CA LEU A 220 -4.45 6.02 -3.66
C LEU A 220 -5.62 6.21 -2.69
N PRO A 221 -5.37 6.54 -1.41
CA PRO A 221 -6.44 6.95 -0.52
C PRO A 221 -7.23 8.09 -1.19
N PRO A 222 -8.57 8.07 -1.11
CA PRO A 222 -9.34 9.23 -1.54
C PRO A 222 -8.85 10.47 -0.76
N PRO A 223 -8.94 11.68 -1.35
CA PRO A 223 -8.67 12.90 -0.61
C PRO A 223 -9.48 12.90 0.70
N ASP A 224 -8.90 13.41 1.77
CA ASP A 224 -9.63 13.54 3.04
C ASP A 224 -10.87 14.41 2.80
N ASP A 225 -12.06 13.84 3.05
CA ASP A 225 -13.31 14.57 3.10
C ASP A 225 -13.67 14.76 4.57
N PRO A 226 -13.49 15.99 5.11
CA PRO A 226 -13.78 16.28 6.51
C PRO A 226 -15.25 16.03 6.85
N ILE A 227 -16.17 16.26 5.91
CA ILE A 227 -17.61 16.05 6.11
C ILE A 227 -17.91 14.56 6.13
N ALA A 228 -17.33 13.76 5.22
CA ALA A 228 -17.49 12.30 5.27
C ALA A 228 -16.90 11.69 6.55
N THR A 229 -15.78 12.23 7.04
CA THR A 229 -15.14 11.80 8.29
C THR A 229 -16.01 12.15 9.50
N LEU A 230 -16.61 13.34 9.47
CA LEU A 230 -17.57 13.80 10.47
C LEU A 230 -18.83 12.93 10.52
N LEU A 231 -19.36 12.55 9.36
CA LEU A 231 -20.53 11.69 9.25
C LEU A 231 -20.22 10.21 9.54
N GLY A 232 -18.96 9.88 9.87
CA GLY A 232 -18.49 8.51 10.10
C GLY A 232 -18.44 7.65 8.84
N ALA A 233 -18.60 8.25 7.66
CA ALA A 233 -18.60 7.58 6.36
C ALA A 233 -17.17 7.30 5.83
N ALA A 234 -16.21 8.16 6.17
CA ALA A 234 -14.80 7.93 5.90
C ALA A 234 -14.13 7.44 7.19
N GLN A 235 -13.61 6.21 7.16
CA GLN A 235 -12.87 5.62 8.27
C GLN A 235 -11.42 5.39 7.88
N ASP A 236 -10.53 5.68 8.82
CA ASP A 236 -9.12 5.43 8.67
C ASP A 236 -8.83 3.92 8.59
N THR A 237 -8.25 3.46 7.49
CA THR A 237 -7.96 2.02 7.34
C THR A 237 -6.86 1.52 8.28
N GLY A 238 -6.07 2.41 8.90
CA GLY A 238 -4.92 2.04 9.72
C GLY A 238 -3.81 1.35 8.92
N ILE A 239 -3.80 1.52 7.59
CA ILE A 239 -2.82 0.89 6.71
C ILE A 239 -2.20 1.97 5.83
N ASP A 240 -0.88 2.11 5.97
CA ASP A 240 -0.07 2.94 5.10
C ASP A 240 0.36 2.14 3.86
N ARG A 241 0.35 2.80 2.71
CA ARG A 241 0.76 2.24 1.42
C ARG A 241 1.93 3.05 0.87
N LEU A 242 3.03 2.38 0.57
CA LEU A 242 4.22 3.02 0.02
C LEU A 242 4.66 2.29 -1.26
N PRO A 243 4.58 2.92 -2.44
CA PRO A 243 5.05 2.31 -3.68
C PRO A 243 6.55 2.01 -3.64
N LEU A 244 6.92 0.77 -3.92
CA LEU A 244 8.30 0.30 -3.96
C LEU A 244 8.88 0.43 -5.37
N ALA A 245 8.21 -0.19 -6.33
CA ALA A 245 8.62 -0.24 -7.72
C ALA A 245 7.45 -0.59 -8.64
N THR A 246 7.48 -0.08 -9.87
CA THR A 246 6.64 -0.58 -10.98
C THR A 246 7.45 -1.57 -11.81
N ILE A 247 6.86 -2.72 -12.08
CA ILE A 247 7.43 -3.73 -12.97
C ILE A 247 6.65 -3.66 -14.28
N TYR A 248 7.38 -3.37 -15.37
CA TYR A 248 6.86 -3.41 -16.72
C TYR A 248 7.34 -4.68 -17.43
N ALA A 249 6.42 -5.36 -18.10
CA ALA A 249 6.72 -6.42 -19.05
C ALA A 249 6.40 -5.91 -20.46
N ILE A 250 7.36 -6.00 -21.38
CA ILE A 250 7.21 -5.60 -22.78
C ILE A 250 7.19 -6.86 -23.64
N SER A 251 6.15 -7.01 -24.46
CA SER A 251 6.04 -8.12 -25.38
C SER A 251 7.09 -8.02 -26.51
N PRO A 252 7.49 -9.17 -27.10
CA PRO A 252 8.00 -9.20 -28.47
C PRO A 252 6.96 -8.63 -29.46
N PRO A 253 7.38 -8.26 -30.68
CA PRO A 253 6.42 -7.93 -31.74
C PRO A 253 5.55 -9.16 -32.07
N LEU A 254 4.37 -8.93 -32.67
CA LEU A 254 3.42 -9.96 -33.13
C LEU A 254 2.57 -10.64 -32.03
N TYR A 255 2.69 -10.20 -30.78
CA TYR A 255 1.74 -10.56 -29.73
C TYR A 255 0.38 -9.89 -29.98
N GLU A 256 -0.70 -10.47 -29.49
CA GLU A 256 -2.03 -9.86 -29.57
C GLU A 256 -2.32 -8.94 -28.37
N ALA A 257 -3.33 -8.08 -28.53
CA ALA A 257 -3.86 -7.29 -27.42
C ALA A 257 -4.40 -8.21 -26.31
N ASP A 258 -4.40 -7.72 -25.07
CA ASP A 258 -4.83 -8.45 -23.87
C ASP A 258 -4.01 -9.68 -23.46
N GLU A 259 -2.99 -10.08 -24.23
CA GLU A 259 -2.11 -11.18 -23.84
C GLU A 259 -1.36 -10.89 -22.52
N MET A 260 -1.22 -11.91 -21.68
CA MET A 260 -0.50 -11.81 -20.40
C MET A 260 0.99 -12.08 -20.61
N PRO A 261 1.88 -11.57 -19.73
CA PRO A 261 3.32 -11.72 -19.91
C PRO A 261 3.78 -13.18 -19.96
N GLY A 262 4.30 -13.59 -21.11
CA GLY A 262 4.94 -14.88 -21.34
C GLY A 262 6.41 -14.92 -20.91
N PRO A 263 7.09 -16.08 -21.05
CA PRO A 263 8.51 -16.25 -20.69
C PRO A 263 9.48 -15.43 -21.54
N ASP A 264 9.08 -15.05 -22.75
CA ASP A 264 9.85 -14.30 -23.75
C ASP A 264 9.66 -12.77 -23.65
N TRP A 265 8.83 -12.30 -22.73
CA TRP A 265 8.63 -10.88 -22.48
C TRP A 265 9.83 -10.28 -21.74
N ALA A 266 10.20 -9.05 -22.10
CA ALA A 266 11.31 -8.33 -21.47
C ALA A 266 10.81 -7.57 -20.23
N ILE A 267 11.50 -7.74 -19.09
CA ILE A 267 11.14 -7.06 -17.84
C ILE A 267 11.99 -5.81 -17.62
N HIS A 268 11.32 -4.71 -17.27
CA HIS A 268 11.91 -3.46 -16.84
C HIS A 268 11.34 -3.04 -15.49
N VAL A 269 12.20 -2.77 -14.52
CA VAL A 269 11.79 -2.33 -13.18
C VAL A 269 12.11 -0.85 -13.02
N GLN A 270 11.10 -0.07 -12.67
CA GLN A 270 11.24 1.33 -12.27
C GLN A 270 11.08 1.44 -10.76
N TYR A 271 12.14 1.89 -10.08
CA TYR A 271 12.17 2.00 -8.63
C TYR A 271 11.67 3.37 -8.16
N TYR A 272 10.98 3.39 -7.02
CA TYR A 272 10.61 4.60 -6.28
C TYR A 272 11.35 4.71 -4.95
N LEU A 273 11.68 3.58 -4.33
CA LEU A 273 12.41 3.52 -3.07
C LEU A 273 13.82 3.00 -3.27
N PHE A 274 14.79 3.74 -2.71
CA PHE A 274 16.21 3.46 -2.93
C PHE A 274 17.03 3.07 -1.69
N TRP A 275 16.46 3.27 -0.51
CA TRP A 275 17.16 3.16 0.75
C TRP A 275 16.33 2.41 1.78
N ASN A 276 17.00 1.92 2.82
CA ASN A 276 16.28 1.49 4.02
C ASN A 276 15.54 2.69 4.60
N LEU A 277 14.37 2.42 5.16
CA LEU A 277 13.49 3.45 5.67
C LEU A 277 13.47 3.41 7.19
N PHE A 278 13.45 4.57 7.80
CA PHE A 278 12.92 4.77 9.13
C PHE A 278 11.44 5.07 9.02
N ARG A 279 10.72 4.75 10.08
CA ARG A 279 9.30 5.01 10.21
C ARG A 279 9.01 5.53 11.60
N ASP A 280 8.13 6.53 11.65
CA ASP A 280 7.50 7.00 12.87
C ASP A 280 6.09 7.51 12.56
N ILE A 281 5.28 7.70 13.58
CA ILE A 281 3.94 8.27 13.48
C ILE A 281 3.97 9.74 13.91
N ASN A 282 3.14 10.56 13.29
CA ASN A 282 3.08 12.01 13.58
C ASN A 282 2.56 12.35 14.99
N VAL A 283 1.81 11.45 15.61
CA VAL A 283 1.19 11.61 16.94
C VAL A 283 1.36 10.31 17.72
N ALA A 284 1.62 10.40 19.03
CA ALA A 284 1.65 9.26 19.95
C ALA A 284 0.35 9.24 20.78
N PRO A 285 -0.77 8.73 20.24
CA PRO A 285 -2.04 8.79 20.93
C PRO A 285 -2.09 7.85 22.14
N ARG A 286 -2.89 8.22 23.14
CA ARG A 286 -3.22 7.33 24.26
C ARG A 286 -4.40 6.46 23.86
N LEU A 287 -4.20 5.14 23.85
CA LEU A 287 -5.20 4.17 23.37
C LEU A 287 -6.44 4.08 24.29
N ASP A 288 -6.32 4.51 25.54
CA ASP A 288 -7.39 4.40 26.55
C ASP A 288 -8.19 5.71 26.73
N GLU A 289 -7.80 6.79 26.06
CA GLU A 289 -8.44 8.10 26.16
C GLU A 289 -9.19 8.40 24.86
N ALA A 290 -10.43 8.88 24.99
CA ALA A 290 -11.18 9.45 23.88
C ALA A 290 -11.07 10.97 23.97
N ASP A 291 -10.53 11.59 22.92
CA ASP A 291 -10.56 13.03 22.80
C ASP A 291 -11.93 13.43 22.26
N GLY A 292 -12.62 14.31 22.99
CA GLY A 292 -14.00 14.69 22.70
C GLY A 292 -14.12 16.19 22.43
N LEU A 293 -14.81 16.55 21.34
CA LEU A 293 -15.27 17.91 21.11
C LEU A 293 -16.76 18.02 21.49
N GLY A 294 -17.04 18.74 22.57
CA GLY A 294 -18.41 18.96 23.06
C GLY A 294 -19.07 20.17 22.41
N MET A 295 -20.30 20.02 21.92
CA MET A 295 -21.10 21.14 21.42
C MET A 295 -22.07 21.63 22.51
N PRO A 296 -21.87 22.84 23.05
CA PRO A 296 -22.75 23.39 24.07
C PRO A 296 -24.14 23.66 23.49
N ARG A 297 -25.19 23.44 24.27
CA ARG A 297 -26.56 23.79 23.86
C ARG A 297 -26.67 25.29 23.61
N GLY A 298 -27.30 25.66 22.50
CA GLY A 298 -27.86 27.00 22.33
C GLY A 298 -28.86 27.25 23.46
N LEU A 299 -28.61 28.28 24.25
CA LEU A 299 -29.30 28.65 25.48
C LEU A 299 -30.83 28.48 25.39
N GLY A 300 -31.39 27.93 26.47
CA GLY A 300 -32.83 27.71 26.63
C GLY A 300 -33.66 28.98 26.42
N LEU A 301 -34.93 28.74 26.06
CA LEU A 301 -36.04 29.70 26.01
C LEU A 301 -36.10 30.61 24.76
N GLY A 302 -36.62 30.06 23.65
CA GLY A 302 -37.70 30.74 22.91
C GLY A 302 -37.37 31.85 21.90
N VAL A 303 -36.18 31.89 21.29
CA VAL A 303 -35.89 32.87 20.22
C VAL A 303 -35.39 32.12 18.98
N ALA A 304 -36.28 31.78 18.06
CA ALA A 304 -35.99 30.88 16.95
C ALA A 304 -35.40 31.55 15.68
N ASP A 305 -35.52 32.88 15.50
CA ASP A 305 -35.22 33.50 14.20
C ASP A 305 -33.88 34.28 14.11
N VAL A 306 -33.34 34.81 15.21
CA VAL A 306 -31.99 35.44 15.23
C VAL A 306 -30.88 34.37 15.38
N THR A 307 -31.28 33.15 15.68
CA THR A 307 -30.42 32.02 16.04
C THR A 307 -29.92 31.27 14.81
N ILE A 308 -30.62 31.33 13.68
CA ILE A 308 -30.24 30.61 12.45
C ILE A 308 -29.01 31.25 11.77
N ASN A 309 -28.89 32.59 11.76
CA ASN A 309 -27.69 33.27 11.24
C ASN A 309 -26.49 33.20 12.20
N ASN A 310 -26.73 33.20 13.51
CA ASN A 310 -25.68 32.90 14.51
C ASN A 310 -25.29 31.41 14.52
N LEU A 311 -26.20 30.51 14.16
CA LEU A 311 -25.90 29.10 13.92
C LEU A 311 -25.04 28.96 12.67
N ALA A 312 -25.27 29.70 11.59
CA ALA A 312 -24.44 29.63 10.40
C ALA A 312 -22.99 30.13 10.64
N SER A 313 -22.79 31.22 11.39
CA SER A 313 -21.44 31.67 11.76
C SER A 313 -20.76 30.71 12.74
N ARG A 314 -21.51 30.19 13.73
CA ARG A 314 -21.02 29.14 14.61
C ARG A 314 -20.75 27.84 13.88
N ILE A 315 -21.50 27.49 12.84
CA ILE A 315 -21.28 26.29 12.03
C ILE A 315 -19.95 26.42 11.31
N ASN A 316 -19.59 27.60 10.78
CA ASN A 316 -18.28 27.82 10.18
C ASN A 316 -17.16 27.76 11.23
N ASP A 317 -17.27 28.49 12.35
CA ASP A 317 -16.26 28.45 13.41
C ASP A 317 -16.12 27.04 14.03
N THR A 318 -17.23 26.32 14.17
CA THR A 318 -17.25 24.93 14.67
C THR A 318 -16.71 23.97 13.63
N ASN A 319 -16.91 24.22 12.32
CA ASN A 319 -16.34 23.42 11.25
C ASN A 319 -14.81 23.61 11.19
N ASP A 320 -14.32 24.83 11.37
CA ASP A 320 -12.88 25.12 11.43
C ASP A 320 -12.25 24.47 12.67
N GLN A 321 -12.86 24.62 13.85
CA GLN A 321 -12.42 23.94 15.08
C GLN A 321 -12.44 22.42 14.95
N LEU A 322 -13.46 21.88 14.27
CA LEU A 322 -13.61 20.45 14.08
C LEU A 322 -12.61 19.91 13.04
N GLN A 323 -12.31 20.67 11.99
CA GLN A 323 -11.24 20.35 11.06
C GLN A 323 -9.87 20.41 11.72
N GLU A 324 -9.59 21.44 12.52
CA GLU A 324 -8.36 21.53 13.31
C GLU A 324 -8.25 20.34 14.29
N PHE A 325 -9.34 20.00 14.98
CA PHE A 325 -9.41 18.85 15.85
C PHE A 325 -9.18 17.52 15.10
N LEU A 326 -9.81 17.31 13.96
CA LEU A 326 -9.59 16.12 13.14
C LEU A 326 -8.14 16.03 12.62
N ASN A 327 -7.57 17.16 12.16
CA ASN A 327 -6.19 17.22 11.69
C ASN A 327 -5.19 16.96 12.82
N ALA A 328 -5.44 17.49 14.02
CA ALA A 328 -4.60 17.27 15.20
C ALA A 328 -4.64 15.79 15.65
N ASN A 329 -5.78 15.12 15.48
CA ASN A 329 -5.96 13.73 15.87
C ASN A 329 -5.75 12.72 14.74
N LYS A 330 -5.36 13.19 13.54
CA LYS A 330 -5.07 12.32 12.40
C LYS A 330 -3.73 11.63 12.62
N VAL A 331 -3.73 10.31 12.64
CA VAL A 331 -2.49 9.51 12.69
C VAL A 331 -2.02 9.26 11.26
N GLU A 332 -0.76 9.55 10.97
CA GLU A 332 -0.10 9.27 9.70
C GLU A 332 1.31 8.75 9.93
N ALA A 333 1.74 7.76 9.15
CA ALA A 333 3.15 7.35 9.17
C ALA A 333 3.99 8.26 8.28
N LYS A 334 5.17 8.60 8.79
CA LYS A 334 6.23 9.28 8.06
C LYS A 334 7.34 8.29 7.77
N TYR A 335 7.80 8.29 6.52
CA TYR A 335 8.92 7.48 6.06
C TYR A 335 10.05 8.38 5.61
N TRP A 336 11.27 8.07 6.02
CA TRP A 336 12.46 8.79 5.57
C TRP A 336 13.67 7.86 5.50
N SER A 337 14.64 8.22 4.67
CA SER A 337 15.97 7.62 4.66
C SER A 337 16.98 8.59 5.26
N VAL A 338 18.05 8.08 5.86
CA VAL A 338 19.19 8.88 6.34
C VAL A 338 20.30 8.87 5.31
#